data_AF-X1JKK2-F1
#
_entry.id   AF-X1JKK2-F1
#
_cell.length_a   1.000
_cell.length_b   1.000
_cell.length_c   1.000
_cell.angle_alpha   90.00
_cell.angle_beta   90.00
_cell.angle_gamma   90.00
#
_symmetry.space_group_name_H-M   'P 1'
#
loop_
_entity.id
_entity.type
_entity.pdbx_description
1 polymer ?
#
loop_
_entity_poly.entity_id
_entity_poly.type
_entity_poly.pdbx_seq_one_letter_code
_entity_poly.pdbx_strand_id
1 'polypeptide(L)'
;LNGEKTYWGHYPTNRNIKNLIKNTFLAIKILIEERPDIIVSTGAGVAVPFFYIGKLLGAKLIYMEVYDRIDSPTLTGKIVYPIVDAFAQLIYKYQ
;
A
#
# COMPACT_ATOMS: atom_id res chain seq x y z
N LEU A 1 -20.01 1.29 -4.81
CA LEU A 1 -19.46 -0.08 -4.75
C LEU A 1 -19.98 -1.00 -5.86
N ASN A 2 -21.25 -0.97 -6.30
CA ASN A 2 -21.66 -1.77 -7.46
C ASN A 2 -20.94 -1.29 -8.73
N GLY A 3 -20.01 -2.12 -9.23
CA GLY A 3 -19.23 -1.87 -10.46
C GLY A 3 -17.72 -1.73 -10.26
N GLU A 4 -17.21 -1.73 -9.02
CA GLU A 4 -15.77 -1.65 -8.76
C GLU A 4 -15.09 -3.02 -8.96
N LYS A 5 -13.95 -3.04 -9.66
CA LYS A 5 -13.10 -4.23 -9.75
C LYS A 5 -12.38 -4.44 -8.43
N THR A 6 -12.60 -5.59 -7.81
CA THR A 6 -11.96 -5.96 -6.54
C THR A 6 -10.96 -7.08 -6.76
N TYR A 7 -9.75 -6.91 -6.23
CA TYR A 7 -8.70 -7.94 -6.23
C TYR A 7 -8.31 -8.27 -4.79
N TRP A 8 -8.29 -9.56 -4.46
CA TRP A 8 -7.98 -10.03 -3.11
C TRP A 8 -6.50 -10.37 -2.97
N GLY A 9 -5.84 -9.75 -2.00
CA GLY A 9 -4.47 -10.07 -1.62
C GLY A 9 -4.35 -11.36 -0.80
N HIS A 10 -3.15 -11.91 -0.72
CA HIS A 10 -2.83 -13.08 0.09
C HIS A 10 -2.50 -12.70 1.54
N TYR A 11 -3.18 -13.34 2.49
CA TYR A 11 -3.03 -13.16 3.93
C TYR A 11 -2.47 -14.45 4.60
N PRO A 12 -1.71 -14.38 5.70
CA PRO A 12 -1.21 -13.19 6.40
C PRO A 12 -0.07 -12.49 5.66
N THR A 13 -0.02 -11.16 5.76
CA THR A 13 1.01 -10.33 5.14
C THR A 13 2.19 -10.06 6.08
N ASN A 14 1.94 -10.07 7.39
CA ASN A 14 2.97 -9.81 8.40
C ASN A 14 3.89 -11.01 8.58
N ARG A 15 5.22 -10.78 8.51
CA ARG A 15 6.27 -11.80 8.71
C ARG A 15 6.10 -13.04 7.81
N ASN A 16 5.48 -12.88 6.64
CA ASN A 16 5.23 -13.98 5.71
C ASN A 16 5.81 -13.68 4.33
N ILE A 17 7.05 -14.11 4.11
CA ILE A 17 7.79 -13.92 2.85
C ILE A 17 7.08 -14.62 1.68
N LYS A 18 6.48 -15.80 1.91
CA LYS A 18 5.77 -16.52 0.85
C LYS A 18 4.59 -15.70 0.31
N ASN A 19 3.82 -15.08 1.19
CA ASN A 19 2.72 -14.22 0.80
C ASN A 19 3.18 -12.87 0.27
N LEU A 20 4.32 -12.33 0.73
CA LEU A 20 4.93 -11.16 0.12
C LEU A 20 5.23 -11.43 -1.36
N ILE A 21 5.89 -12.55 -1.68
CA ILE A 21 6.20 -12.94 -3.07
C ILE A 21 4.91 -13.09 -3.90
N LYS A 22 3.89 -13.78 -3.37
CA LYS A 22 2.60 -13.93 -4.07
C LYS A 22 1.93 -12.58 -4.33
N ASN A 23 1.94 -11.68 -3.35
CA ASN A 23 1.39 -10.34 -3.49
C ASN A 23 2.21 -9.46 -4.44
N THR A 24 3.52 -9.68 -4.56
CA THR A 24 4.34 -9.02 -5.58
C THR A 24 3.90 -9.45 -6.99
N PHE A 25 3.74 -10.75 -7.24
CA PHE A 25 3.24 -11.21 -8.55
C PHE A 25 1.83 -10.71 -8.84
N LEU A 26 0.95 -10.69 -7.82
CA LEU A 26 -0.38 -10.12 -7.93
C LEU A 26 -0.33 -8.63 -8.30
N ALA A 27 0.52 -7.85 -7.63
CA ALA A 27 0.71 -6.42 -7.91
C ALA A 27 1.21 -6.18 -9.33
N ILE A 28 2.20 -6.95 -9.80
CA ILE A 28 2.70 -6.85 -11.19
C ILE A 28 1.55 -7.07 -12.18
N LYS A 29 0.79 -8.15 -12.00
CA LYS A 29 -0.32 -8.49 -12.90
C LYS A 29 -1.34 -7.37 -12.95
N ILE A 30 -1.82 -6.90 -11.79
CA ILE A 30 -2.88 -5.89 -11.70
C ILE A 30 -2.39 -4.55 -12.25
N LEU A 31 -1.18 -4.12 -11.90
CA LEU A 31 -0.70 -2.79 -12.29
C LEU A 31 -0.38 -2.71 -13.80
N ILE A 32 0.03 -3.82 -14.43
CA ILE A 32 0.19 -3.88 -15.89
C ILE A 32 -1.16 -3.87 -16.62
N GLU A 33 -2.17 -4.51 -16.04
CA GLU A 33 -3.53 -4.61 -16.60
C GLU A 33 -4.30 -3.29 -16.45
N GLU A 34 -4.33 -2.72 -15.24
CA GLU A 34 -5.13 -1.53 -14.92
C GLU A 34 -4.39 -0.21 -15.22
N ARG A 35 -3.04 -0.21 -15.24
CA ARG A 35 -2.18 0.95 -15.53
C ARG A 35 -2.64 2.26 -14.85
N PRO A 36 -2.75 2.28 -13.51
CA PRO A 36 -3.28 3.45 -12.82
C PRO A 36 -2.32 4.64 -12.88
N ASP A 37 -2.87 5.85 -13.07
CA ASP A 37 -2.11 7.10 -12.91
C ASP A 37 -1.76 7.39 -11.44
N ILE A 38 -2.60 6.90 -10.51
CA ILE A 38 -2.48 7.14 -9.07
C ILE A 38 -2.78 5.86 -8.29
N ILE A 39 -1.95 5.54 -7.31
CA ILE A 39 -2.16 4.47 -6.34
C ILE A 39 -2.31 5.09 -4.96
N VAL A 40 -3.41 4.75 -4.30
CA VAL A 40 -3.72 5.18 -2.93
C VAL A 40 -3.80 3.96 -2.03
N SER A 41 -3.15 4.01 -0.86
CA SER A 41 -3.32 2.97 0.16
C SER A 41 -3.56 3.57 1.53
N THR A 42 -4.55 3.02 2.23
CA THR A 42 -4.88 3.32 3.62
C THR A 42 -4.34 2.28 4.60
N GLY A 43 -3.62 1.25 4.13
CA GLY A 43 -3.30 0.08 4.94
C GLY A 43 -1.97 -0.60 4.58
N ALA A 44 -1.31 -1.15 5.60
CA ALA A 44 0.06 -1.66 5.48
C ALA A 44 0.19 -2.99 4.70
N GLY A 45 -0.88 -3.79 4.58
CA GLY A 45 -0.80 -5.21 4.24
C GLY A 45 -0.11 -5.54 2.91
N VAL A 46 -0.52 -4.86 1.83
CA VAL A 46 0.02 -5.09 0.47
C VAL A 46 0.65 -3.83 -0.14
N ALA A 47 0.73 -2.73 0.62
CA ALA A 47 1.18 -1.44 0.09
C ALA A 47 2.59 -1.51 -0.49
N VAL A 48 3.53 -2.20 0.18
CA VAL A 48 4.94 -2.27 -0.25
C VAL A 48 5.08 -2.76 -1.70
N PRO A 49 4.65 -3.98 -2.09
CA PRO A 49 4.80 -4.42 -3.48
C PRO A 49 4.06 -3.52 -4.48
N PHE A 50 2.83 -3.10 -4.17
CA PHE A 50 2.05 -2.25 -5.09
C PHE A 50 2.69 -0.88 -5.31
N PHE A 51 3.27 -0.27 -4.27
CA PHE A 51 3.85 1.06 -4.37
C PHE A 51 5.17 1.04 -5.13
N TYR A 52 6.05 0.09 -4.83
CA TYR A 52 7.32 -0.01 -5.55
C TYR A 52 7.12 -0.32 -7.03
N ILE A 53 6.25 -1.29 -7.35
CA ILE A 53 5.94 -1.62 -8.75
C ILE A 53 5.24 -0.46 -9.43
N GLY A 54 4.28 0.18 -8.76
CA GLY A 54 3.58 1.36 -9.27
C GLY A 54 4.53 2.52 -9.58
N LYS A 55 5.51 2.78 -8.70
CA LYS A 55 6.53 3.83 -8.92
C LYS A 55 7.32 3.55 -10.20
N LEU A 56 7.74 2.29 -10.39
CA LEU A 56 8.48 1.88 -11.58
C LEU A 56 7.64 2.04 -12.86
N LEU A 57 6.32 1.94 -12.75
CA LEU A 57 5.37 2.15 -13.85
C LEU A 57 4.95 3.62 -14.02
N GLY A 58 5.49 4.54 -13.20
CA GLY A 58 5.21 5.98 -13.31
C GLY A 58 3.96 6.46 -12.59
N ALA A 59 3.31 5.62 -11.77
CA ALA A 59 2.14 6.02 -11.00
C ALA A 59 2.51 6.98 -9.87
N LYS A 60 1.64 7.96 -9.60
CA LYS A 60 1.71 8.77 -8.38
C LYS A 60 1.27 7.96 -7.17
N LEU A 61 1.96 8.10 -6.05
CA LEU A 61 1.76 7.29 -4.87
C LEU A 61 1.28 8.13 -3.68
N ILE A 62 0.15 7.73 -3.09
CA ILE A 62 -0.42 8.38 -1.91
C ILE A 62 -0.56 7.34 -0.80
N TYR A 63 0.19 7.50 0.29
CA TYR A 63 0.03 6.69 1.49
C TYR A 63 -0.73 7.46 2.56
N MET A 64 -1.83 6.90 3.02
CA MET A 64 -2.58 7.40 4.17
C MET A 64 -2.42 6.40 5.30
N GLU A 65 -1.71 6.79 6.35
CA GLU A 65 -1.52 5.98 7.53
C GLU A 65 -2.48 6.43 8.63
N VAL A 66 -3.32 5.50 9.10
CA VAL A 66 -4.23 5.75 10.21
C VAL A 66 -3.60 5.19 11.48
N TYR A 67 -3.36 6.07 12.47
CA TYR A 67 -2.74 5.72 13.74
C TYR A 67 -3.70 5.92 14.93
N ASP A 68 -3.66 4.97 15.86
CA ASP A 68 -4.31 5.04 17.17
C ASP A 68 -3.38 5.61 18.27
N ARG A 69 -2.06 5.59 18.06
CA ARG A 69 -1.03 6.07 19.02
C ARG A 69 0.07 6.88 18.33
N ILE A 70 0.58 7.91 19.01
CA ILE A 70 1.37 9.01 18.42
C ILE A 70 2.85 8.65 18.14
N ASP A 71 3.36 7.51 18.63
CA ASP A 71 4.78 7.44 18.94
C ASP A 71 5.74 7.00 17.81
N SER A 72 5.27 6.46 16.67
CA SER A 72 6.15 6.22 15.50
C SER A 72 5.38 5.76 14.26
N PRO A 73 5.87 5.97 13.01
CA PRO A 73 5.26 5.41 11.80
C PRO A 73 5.42 3.89 11.71
N THR A 74 4.53 3.19 11.00
CA THR A 74 4.60 1.72 10.89
C THR A 74 5.84 1.32 10.09
N LEU A 75 6.25 0.06 10.16
CA LEU A 75 7.32 -0.45 9.31
C LEU A 75 7.00 -0.24 7.82
N THR A 76 5.75 -0.47 7.41
CA THR A 76 5.32 -0.22 6.03
C THR A 76 5.41 1.26 5.70
N GLY A 77 4.90 2.13 6.57
CA GLY A 77 5.02 3.58 6.45
C GLY A 77 6.47 4.01 6.24
N LYS A 78 7.39 3.53 7.08
CA LYS A 78 8.84 3.78 6.96
C LYS A 78 9.43 3.30 5.63
N ILE A 79 9.00 2.14 5.14
CA ILE A 79 9.49 1.55 3.88
C ILE A 79 9.00 2.36 2.67
N VAL A 80 7.74 2.77 2.65
CA VAL A 80 7.17 3.49 1.49
C VAL A 80 7.41 5.00 1.53
N TYR A 81 7.70 5.57 2.71
CA TYR A 81 7.90 7.01 2.89
C TYR A 81 8.86 7.66 1.87
N PRO A 82 10.01 7.06 1.51
CA PRO A 82 10.95 7.68 0.56
C PRO A 82 10.45 7.74 -0.88
N ILE A 83 9.43 6.95 -1.24
CA ILE A 83 8.99 6.80 -2.63
C ILE A 83 7.63 7.45 -2.90
N VAL A 84 6.85 7.73 -1.87
CA VAL A 84 5.51 8.31 -2.02
C VAL A 84 5.56 9.77 -2.42
N ASP A 85 4.58 10.19 -3.22
CA ASP A 85 4.44 11.59 -3.65
C ASP A 85 3.62 12.40 -2.63
N ALA A 86 2.73 11.74 -1.89
CA ALA A 86 2.05 12.31 -0.75
C ALA A 86 1.95 11.30 0.41
N PHE A 87 2.18 11.79 1.63
CA PHE A 87 2.06 11.02 2.86
C PHE A 87 1.14 11.77 3.83
N ALA A 88 0.05 11.14 4.26
CA ALA A 88 -0.83 11.69 5.28
C ALA A 88 -0.85 10.77 6.50
N GLN A 89 -0.74 11.37 7.69
CA GLN A 89 -0.88 10.68 8.97
C GLN A 89 -2.15 11.18 9.65
N LEU A 90 -3.10 10.29 9.88
CA LEU A 90 -4.32 10.59 10.63
C LEU A 90 -4.13 10.14 12.07
N ILE A 91 -4.11 11.12 12.98
CA ILE A 91 -3.96 10.90 14.42
C ILE A 91 -5.35 10.95 15.07
N TYR A 92 -5.81 9.84 15.62
CA TYR A 92 -6.99 9.83 16.49
C TYR A 92 -6.57 10.12 17.94
N LYS A 93 -6.92 11.29 18.47
CA LYS A 93 -6.90 11.53 19.91
C LYS A 93 -8.15 10.91 20.52
N TYR A 94 -8.01 9.77 21.18
CA TYR A 94 -8.99 9.35 22.18
C TYR A 94 -8.84 10.31 23.37
N GLN A 95 -9.83 11.20 23.55
CA GLN A 95 -10.01 11.96 24.80
C GLN A 95 -10.61 11.04 25.87
#